data_AF-A0A967GW72-F1
#
_entry.id   AF-A0A967GW72-F1
#
_cell.length_a   1.000
_cell.length_b   1.000
_cell.length_c   1.000
_cell.angle_alpha   90.00
_cell.angle_beta   90.00
_cell.angle_gamma   90.00
#
_symmetry.space_group_name_H-M   'P 1'
#
loop_
_entity.id
_entity.type
_entity.pdbx_description
1 polymer ?
#
loop_
_entity_poly.entity_id
_entity_poly.type
_entity_poly.pdbx_seq_one_letter_code
_entity_poly.pdbx_strand_id
1 'polypeptide(L)'
;RAFDAPTREECTAERPRSNTPIAAMTLLNDPTFVEAARVFAERILRHGGKSDRDRLDHAYRLAVSRPPDETERQLMARLFTLAGKEFKANPAAARELV
;
A
#
# COMPACT_ATOMS: atom_id res chain seq x y z
N ARG A 1 -4.63 21.68 1.10
CA ARG A 1 -5.01 20.83 -0.05
C ARG A 1 -4.38 19.47 0.16
N ALA A 2 -5.17 18.42 0.41
CA ALA A 2 -4.63 17.07 0.62
C ALA A 2 -4.31 16.44 -0.75
N PHE A 3 -3.11 15.86 -0.89
CA PHE A 3 -2.70 15.04 -2.05
C PHE A 3 -3.10 15.57 -3.43
N ASP A 4 -2.84 16.86 -3.71
CA ASP A 4 -3.15 17.46 -5.01
C ASP A 4 -4.63 17.31 -5.44
N ALA A 5 -5.56 17.26 -4.48
CA ALA A 5 -6.98 17.22 -4.79
C ALA A 5 -7.41 18.54 -5.48
N PRO A 6 -8.06 18.47 -6.66
CA PRO A 6 -8.57 19.65 -7.35
C PRO A 6 -9.72 20.29 -6.55
N THR A 7 -9.96 21.58 -6.80
CA THR A 7 -11.10 22.28 -6.21
C THR A 7 -12.39 21.81 -6.87
N ARG A 8 -13.53 21.84 -6.13
CA ARG A 8 -14.84 21.43 -6.67
C ARG A 8 -15.43 22.42 -7.68
N GLU A 9 -14.77 23.56 -7.87
CA GLU A 9 -15.25 24.70 -8.65
C GLU A 9 -14.58 24.76 -10.03
N GLU A 10 -13.62 23.87 -10.32
CA GLU A 10 -12.82 23.92 -11.54
C GLU A 10 -12.83 22.56 -12.26
N CYS A 11 -13.05 22.58 -13.59
CA CYS A 11 -12.91 21.39 -14.41
C CYS A 11 -11.42 21.11 -14.63
N THR A 12 -10.87 20.15 -13.89
CA THR A 12 -9.45 19.77 -14.00
C THR A 12 -9.29 18.60 -14.98
N ALA A 13 -8.73 18.87 -16.16
CA ALA A 13 -8.46 17.85 -17.18
C ALA A 13 -7.36 16.87 -16.75
N GLU A 14 -6.35 17.34 -16.00
CA GLU A 14 -5.24 16.53 -15.50
C GLU A 14 -4.91 16.91 -14.06
N ARG A 15 -4.80 15.92 -13.18
CA ARG A 15 -4.47 16.14 -11.77
C ARG A 15 -2.95 16.30 -11.60
N PRO A 16 -2.47 17.38 -10.95
CA PRO A 16 -1.05 17.50 -10.63
C PRO A 16 -0.62 16.36 -9.72
N ARG A 17 0.59 15.83 -9.92
CA ARG A 17 1.18 14.75 -9.11
C ARG A 17 2.39 15.28 -8.37
N SER A 18 2.22 15.59 -7.09
CA SER A 18 3.27 16.05 -6.18
C SER A 18 3.64 14.91 -5.22
N ASN A 19 4.92 14.58 -5.14
CA ASN A 19 5.44 13.66 -4.13
C ASN A 19 6.26 14.43 -3.10
N THR A 20 5.56 15.17 -2.21
CA THR A 20 6.24 15.93 -1.16
C THR A 20 6.70 15.00 -0.04
N PRO A 21 7.94 15.15 0.47
CA PRO A 21 8.46 14.27 1.52
C PRO A 21 7.58 14.20 2.77
N ILE A 22 6.94 15.31 3.13
CA ILE A 22 6.03 15.38 4.27
C ILE A 22 4.80 14.48 4.08
N ALA A 23 4.21 14.45 2.89
CA ALA A 23 3.06 13.61 2.62
C ALA A 23 3.44 12.11 2.67
N ALA A 24 4.61 11.75 2.15
CA ALA A 24 5.12 10.39 2.25
C ALA A 24 5.39 9.98 3.71
N MET A 25 5.98 10.87 4.52
CA MET A 25 6.22 10.61 5.94
C MET A 25 4.89 10.43 6.70
N THR A 26 3.87 11.25 6.42
CA THR A 26 2.55 11.09 7.03
C THR A 26 1.94 9.73 6.70
N LEU A 27 1.98 9.30 5.44
CA LEU A 27 1.43 7.98 5.05
C LEU A 27 2.15 6.81 5.74
N LEU A 28 3.45 6.94 6.00
CA LEU A 28 4.25 5.88 6.62
C LEU A 28 4.08 5.79 8.14
N ASN A 29 3.74 6.90 8.82
CA ASN A 29 3.84 6.99 10.27
C ASN A 29 2.52 7.33 10.98
N ASP A 30 1.51 7.85 10.27
CA ASP A 30 0.24 8.18 10.90
C ASP A 30 -0.49 6.90 11.33
N PRO A 31 -0.91 6.77 12.60
CA PRO A 31 -1.58 5.58 13.11
C PRO A 31 -2.83 5.18 12.31
N THR A 32 -3.54 6.15 11.75
CA THR A 32 -4.75 5.90 10.95
C THR A 32 -4.41 5.13 9.67
N PHE A 33 -3.32 5.51 9.00
CA PHE A 33 -2.88 4.82 7.78
C PHE A 33 -2.25 3.46 8.10
N VAL A 34 -1.55 3.33 9.23
CA VAL A 34 -1.02 2.03 9.71
C VAL A 34 -2.17 1.05 10.00
N GLU A 35 -3.20 1.49 10.72
CA GLU A 35 -4.38 0.67 11.01
C GLU A 35 -5.15 0.29 9.73
N ALA A 36 -5.32 1.23 8.81
CA ALA A 36 -5.92 0.95 7.51
C ALA A 36 -5.09 -0.10 6.74
N ALA A 37 -3.76 -0.02 6.76
CA ALA A 37 -2.88 -1.01 6.15
C ALA A 37 -3.00 -2.39 6.81
N ARG A 38 -3.16 -2.46 8.15
CA ARG A 38 -3.37 -3.72 8.88
C ARG A 38 -4.67 -4.41 8.44
N VAL A 39 -5.78 -3.68 8.45
CA VAL A 39 -7.10 -4.22 8.04
C VAL A 39 -7.10 -4.57 6.54
N PHE A 40 -6.39 -3.80 5.72
CA PHE A 40 -6.19 -4.13 4.31
C PHE A 40 -5.43 -5.44 4.12
N ALA A 41 -4.35 -5.67 4.87
CA ALA A 41 -3.59 -6.91 4.84
C ALA A 41 -4.44 -8.11 5.29
N GLU A 42 -5.25 -7.96 6.34
CA GLU A 42 -6.20 -8.99 6.79
C GLU A 42 -7.18 -9.37 5.67
N ARG A 43 -7.74 -8.38 4.98
CA ARG A 43 -8.65 -8.60 3.85
C ARG A 43 -7.97 -9.36 2.71
N ILE A 44 -6.72 -9.03 2.39
CA ILE A 44 -5.92 -9.73 1.37
C ILE A 44 -5.68 -11.18 1.78
N LEU A 45 -5.31 -11.43 3.03
CA LEU A 45 -5.04 -12.79 3.51
C LEU A 45 -6.28 -13.67 3.49
N ARG A 46 -7.47 -13.10 3.76
CA ARG A 46 -8.74 -13.82 3.75
C ARG A 46 -9.29 -14.10 2.36
N HIS A 47 -9.20 -13.13 1.44
CA HIS A 47 -9.90 -13.18 0.15
C HIS A 47 -8.98 -13.26 -1.08
N GLY A 48 -7.68 -13.06 -0.91
CA GLY A 48 -6.71 -13.00 -2.00
C GLY A 48 -6.23 -14.35 -2.53
N GLY A 49 -6.76 -15.47 -2.03
CA GLY A 49 -6.38 -16.80 -2.50
C GLY A 49 -5.18 -17.42 -1.77
N LYS A 50 -4.62 -18.48 -2.37
CA LYS A 50 -3.64 -19.37 -1.70
C LYS A 50 -2.19 -19.00 -1.98
N SER A 51 -1.88 -18.42 -3.14
CA SER A 51 -0.51 -18.03 -3.49
C SER A 51 -0.25 -16.55 -3.21
N ASP A 52 1.01 -16.19 -2.97
CA ASP A 52 1.41 -14.79 -2.81
C ASP A 52 1.15 -13.97 -4.08
N ARG A 53 1.21 -14.62 -5.25
CA ARG A 53 0.85 -14.00 -6.53
C ARG A 53 -0.63 -13.62 -6.59
N ASP A 54 -1.52 -14.53 -6.21
CA ASP A 54 -2.97 -14.26 -6.20
C ASP A 54 -3.31 -13.14 -5.22
N ARG A 55 -2.64 -13.14 -4.05
CA ARG A 55 -2.81 -12.12 -3.02
C ARG A 55 -2.36 -10.74 -3.50
N LEU A 56 -1.23 -10.67 -4.21
CA LEU A 56 -0.72 -9.45 -4.80
C LEU A 56 -1.66 -8.92 -5.89
N ASP A 57 -2.16 -9.80 -6.78
CA ASP A 57 -3.15 -9.42 -7.79
C ASP A 57 -4.45 -8.91 -7.15
N HIS A 58 -4.90 -9.54 -6.07
CA HIS A 58 -6.07 -9.11 -5.32
C HIS A 58 -5.85 -7.74 -4.65
N ALA A 59 -4.70 -7.53 -4.02
CA ALA A 59 -4.33 -6.27 -3.39
C ALA A 59 -4.36 -5.10 -4.39
N TYR A 60 -3.80 -5.28 -5.58
CA TYR A 60 -3.82 -4.27 -6.65
C TYR A 60 -5.24 -3.96 -7.13
N ARG A 61 -6.07 -4.98 -7.33
CA ARG A 61 -7.48 -4.75 -7.71
C ARG A 61 -8.24 -3.96 -6.64
N LEU A 62 -7.97 -4.20 -5.36
CA LEU A 62 -8.61 -3.45 -4.28
C LEU A 62 -8.11 -2.00 -4.19
N ALA A 63 -6.80 -1.78 -4.30
CA ALA A 63 -6.20 -0.47 -4.08
C ALA A 63 -6.25 0.45 -5.30
N VAL A 64 -6.06 -0.10 -6.50
CA VAL A 64 -5.92 0.69 -7.75
C VAL A 64 -6.86 0.23 -8.86
N SER A 65 -7.78 -0.71 -8.60
CA SER A 65 -8.83 -1.16 -9.52
C SER A 65 -8.34 -1.76 -10.85
N ARG A 66 -7.08 -2.22 -10.91
CA ARG A 66 -6.50 -2.90 -12.07
C ARG A 66 -5.51 -3.98 -11.61
N PRO A 67 -5.17 -4.98 -12.45
CA PRO A 67 -4.04 -5.86 -12.15
C PRO A 67 -2.70 -5.09 -12.17
N PRO A 68 -1.69 -5.56 -11.43
CA PRO A 68 -0.33 -5.06 -11.52
C PRO A 68 0.29 -5.45 -12.86
N ASP A 69 1.10 -4.57 -13.41
CA ASP A 69 1.99 -4.92 -14.51
C ASP A 69 3.17 -5.80 -14.03
N GLU A 70 4.02 -6.24 -14.95
CA GLU A 70 5.12 -7.14 -14.60
C GLU A 70 6.19 -6.47 -13.74
N THR A 71 6.48 -5.19 -13.97
CA THR A 71 7.46 -4.44 -13.19
C THR A 71 6.98 -4.22 -11.76
N GLU A 72 5.72 -3.81 -11.59
CA GLU A 72 5.04 -3.64 -10.31
C GLU A 72 4.99 -4.95 -9.52
N ARG A 73 4.66 -6.05 -10.20
CA ARG A 73 4.61 -7.39 -9.61
C ARG A 73 5.98 -7.81 -9.05
N GLN A 74 7.04 -7.63 -9.83
CA GLN A 74 8.39 -7.97 -9.39
C GLN A 74 8.85 -7.07 -8.23
N LEU A 75 8.57 -5.77 -8.30
CA LEU A 75 8.94 -4.82 -7.25
C LEU A 75 8.26 -5.19 -5.92
N MET A 76 6.95 -5.46 -5.95
CA MET A 76 6.19 -5.79 -4.76
C MET A 76 6.54 -7.16 -4.19
N ALA A 77 6.84 -8.16 -5.03
CA ALA A 77 7.33 -9.45 -4.56
C ALA A 77 8.69 -9.33 -3.85
N ARG A 78 9.58 -8.49 -4.36
CA ARG A 78 10.87 -8.17 -3.70
C ARG A 78 10.65 -7.47 -2.37
N LEU A 79 9.78 -6.45 -2.32
CA LEU A 79 9.45 -5.72 -1.11
C LEU A 79 8.88 -6.65 -0.03
N PHE A 80 7.93 -7.51 -0.39
CA PHE A 80 7.35 -8.49 0.52
C PHE A 80 8.40 -9.44 1.10
N THR A 81 9.32 -9.91 0.25
CA THR A 81 10.42 -10.78 0.68
C THR A 81 11.37 -10.05 1.64
N LEU A 82 11.69 -8.78 1.36
CA LEU A 82 12.57 -7.97 2.20
C LEU A 82 11.93 -7.72 3.57
N ALA A 83 10.70 -7.21 3.61
CA ALA A 83 9.97 -6.96 4.83
C ALA A 83 9.78 -8.25 5.65
N GLY A 84 9.46 -9.37 4.99
CA GLY A 84 9.34 -10.66 5.65
C GLY A 84 10.63 -11.16 6.30
N LYS A 85 11.80 -10.86 5.73
CA LYS A 85 13.10 -11.16 6.36
C LYS A 85 13.34 -10.29 7.58
N GLU A 86 13.06 -9.00 7.47
CA GLU A 86 13.22 -8.04 8.55
C GLU A 86 12.35 -8.39 9.76
N PHE A 87 11.04 -8.63 9.55
CA PHE A 87 10.13 -8.98 10.63
C PHE A 87 10.41 -10.37 11.23
N LYS A 88 11.00 -11.30 10.46
CA LYS A 88 11.48 -12.57 11.01
C LYS A 88 12.72 -12.40 11.89
N ALA A 89 13.62 -11.49 11.52
CA ALA A 89 14.80 -11.17 12.30
C ALA A 89 14.48 -10.34 13.55
N ASN A 90 13.43 -9.51 13.49
CA ASN A 90 12.93 -8.70 14.61
C ASN A 90 11.43 -8.91 14.84
N PRO A 91 11.03 -9.97 15.56
CA PRO A 91 9.62 -10.24 15.86
C PRO A 91 8.96 -9.19 16.75
N ALA A 92 9.72 -8.38 17.49
CA ALA A 92 9.17 -7.32 18.32
C ALA A 92 8.57 -6.19 17.47
N ALA A 93 9.28 -5.77 16.41
CA ALA A 93 8.79 -4.76 15.47
C ALA A 93 7.49 -5.20 14.76
N ALA A 94 7.32 -6.50 14.51
CA ALA A 94 6.08 -7.02 13.94
C ALA A 94 4.89 -6.92 14.91
N ARG A 95 5.14 -7.02 16.22
CA ARG A 95 4.10 -6.92 17.27
C ARG A 95 3.68 -5.49 17.53
N GLU A 96 4.56 -4.50 17.33
CA GLU A 96 4.22 -3.08 17.48
C GLU A 96 3.21 -2.59 16.43
N LEU A 97 3.09 -3.31 15.31
CA LEU A 97 2.11 -3.03 14.25
C LEU A 97 0.73 -3.68 14.51
N VAL A 98 0.57 -4.43 15.61
CA VAL A 98 -0.65 -5.22 15.92
C VAL A 98 -1.35 -4.68 17.15
#